data_AF-A0A9D0SL87-F1
#
_entry.id   AF-A0A9D0SL87-F1
#
_cell.length_a   1.000
_cell.length_b   1.000
_cell.length_c   1.000
_cell.angle_alpha   90.00
_cell.angle_beta   90.00
_cell.angle_gamma   90.00
#
_symmetry.space_group_name_H-M   'P 1'
#
loop_
_entity.id
_entity.type
_entity.pdbx_description
1 polymer ?
#
loop_
_entity_poly.entity_id
_entity_poly.type
_entity_poly.pdbx_seq_one_letter_code
_entity_poly.pdbx_strand_id
1 'polypeptide(L)'
;MIKKILIANRGEIAVRILRACHELRVSVAVVYSQPDRGALHVRYADEAYSLGSGPIKDTYLNMDKIIAKKCSAEAIHPGYGFLSENRDFAEICQRKGLVFIGPHWREPPVHGPKDSNPRFHG
;
A
#
# COMPACT_ATOMS: atom_id res chain seq x y z
N MET A 1 18.83 -2.88 0.07
CA MET A 1 18.13 -3.66 -0.97
C MET A 1 16.93 -4.29 -0.29
N ILE A 2 15.72 -4.10 -0.84
CA ILE A 2 14.47 -4.58 -0.24
C ILE A 2 14.49 -6.12 -0.22
N LYS A 3 14.37 -6.74 0.95
CA LYS A 3 14.34 -8.21 1.06
C LYS A 3 12.94 -8.78 1.14
N LYS A 4 11.99 -8.00 1.64
CA LYS A 4 10.60 -8.43 1.79
C LYS A 4 9.62 -7.31 1.47
N ILE A 5 8.57 -7.65 0.73
CA ILE A 5 7.46 -6.73 0.43
C ILE A 5 6.12 -7.27 0.91
N LEU A 6 5.19 -6.36 1.17
CA LEU A 6 3.78 -6.66 1.38
C LEU A 6 2.97 -6.16 0.16
N ILE A 7 2.23 -7.06 -0.48
CA ILE A 7 1.31 -6.69 -1.56
C ILE A 7 -0.05 -6.36 -0.94
N ALA A 8 -0.46 -5.09 -1.05
CA ALA A 8 -1.73 -4.58 -0.56
C ALA A 8 -2.82 -4.61 -1.64
N ASN A 9 -2.98 -5.76 -2.30
CA ASN A 9 -3.95 -5.97 -3.39
C ASN A 9 -4.37 -7.46 -3.48
N ARG A 10 -5.24 -7.82 -4.42
CA ARG A 10 -5.78 -9.17 -4.64
C ARG A 10 -5.78 -9.56 -6.12
N GLY A 11 -6.12 -10.82 -6.40
CA GLY A 11 -6.38 -11.29 -7.76
C GLY A 11 -5.12 -11.36 -8.62
N GLU A 12 -5.29 -11.16 -9.93
CA GLU A 12 -4.21 -11.30 -10.92
C GLU A 12 -3.04 -10.35 -10.67
N ILE A 13 -3.32 -9.09 -10.31
CA ILE A 13 -2.25 -8.10 -10.11
C ILE A 13 -1.34 -8.49 -8.95
N ALA A 14 -1.90 -9.05 -7.88
CA ALA A 14 -1.11 -9.55 -6.77
C ALA A 14 -0.23 -10.75 -7.19
N VAL A 15 -0.76 -11.65 -8.03
CA VAL A 15 0.04 -12.76 -8.60
C VAL A 15 1.15 -12.24 -9.50
N ARG A 16 0.88 -11.21 -10.32
CA ARG A 16 1.87 -10.62 -11.23
C ARG A 16 3.04 -9.99 -10.46
N ILE A 17 2.75 -9.20 -9.43
CA ILE A 17 3.78 -8.58 -8.58
C ILE A 17 4.59 -9.67 -7.86
N LEU A 18 3.90 -10.68 -7.30
CA LEU A 18 4.53 -11.80 -6.61
C LEU A 18 5.52 -12.54 -7.52
N ARG A 19 5.16 -12.81 -8.78
CA ARG A 19 6.07 -13.43 -9.76
C ARG A 19 7.34 -12.61 -9.97
N ALA A 20 7.20 -11.30 -10.18
CA ALA A 20 8.36 -10.42 -10.34
C ALA A 20 9.26 -10.41 -9.09
N CYS A 21 8.67 -10.44 -7.89
CA CYS A 21 9.44 -10.53 -6.65
C CYS A 21 10.18 -11.87 -6.51
N HIS A 22 9.56 -12.98 -6.91
CA HIS A 22 10.20 -14.30 -6.89
C HIS A 22 11.41 -14.35 -7.84
N GLU A 23 11.30 -13.77 -9.03
CA GLU A 23 12.43 -13.65 -9.98
C GLU A 23 13.61 -12.87 -9.37
N LEU A 24 13.30 -11.87 -8.55
CA LEU A 24 14.28 -11.04 -7.84
C LEU A 24 14.73 -11.63 -6.49
N ARG A 25 14.24 -12.82 -6.10
CA ARG A 25 14.48 -13.46 -4.80
C ARG A 25 14.10 -12.56 -3.60
N VAL A 26 13.04 -11.79 -3.78
CA VAL A 26 12.42 -10.95 -2.74
C VAL A 26 11.25 -11.72 -2.13
N SER A 27 11.22 -11.83 -0.81
CA SER A 27 10.12 -12.51 -0.10
C SER A 27 8.83 -11.68 -0.17
N VAL A 28 7.69 -12.36 -0.27
CA VAL A 28 6.39 -11.74 -0.50
C VAL A 28 5.41 -12.13 0.59
N ALA A 29 4.90 -11.12 1.30
CA ALA A 29 3.68 -11.23 2.08
C ALA A 29 2.50 -10.66 1.29
N VAL A 30 1.30 -11.22 1.49
CA VAL A 30 0.05 -10.69 0.92
C VAL A 30 -1.00 -10.49 2.00
N VAL A 31 -1.96 -9.60 1.73
CA VAL A 31 -3.18 -9.45 2.54
C VAL A 31 -4.38 -10.08 1.83
N TYR A 32 -5.33 -10.61 2.60
CA TYR A 32 -6.55 -11.18 2.02
C TYR A 32 -7.81 -10.92 2.84
N SER A 33 -8.95 -10.76 2.19
CA SER A 33 -10.27 -10.85 2.82
C SER A 33 -10.68 -12.31 3.00
N GLN A 34 -11.53 -12.67 3.96
CA GLN A 34 -11.89 -14.09 4.16
C GLN A 34 -12.46 -14.81 2.92
N PRO A 35 -13.29 -14.18 2.06
CA PRO A 35 -13.69 -14.77 0.78
C PRO A 35 -12.51 -15.12 -0.14
N ASP A 36 -11.40 -14.37 -0.04
CA ASP A 36 -10.19 -14.56 -0.85
C ASP A 36 -9.18 -15.56 -0.24
N ARG A 37 -9.48 -16.19 0.90
CA ARG A 37 -8.56 -17.12 1.58
C ARG A 37 -8.03 -18.24 0.67
N GLY A 38 -8.82 -18.67 -0.31
CA GLY A 38 -8.44 -19.70 -1.28
C GLY A 38 -7.84 -19.17 -2.59
N ALA A 39 -7.68 -17.85 -2.75
CA ALA A 39 -7.26 -17.25 -4.01
C ALA A 39 -5.79 -17.53 -4.35
N LEU A 40 -5.44 -17.44 -5.64
CA LEU A 40 -4.09 -17.79 -6.12
C LEU A 40 -2.98 -16.96 -5.47
N HIS A 41 -3.15 -15.64 -5.36
CA HIS A 41 -2.16 -14.78 -4.71
C HIS A 41 -1.90 -15.16 -3.24
N VAL A 42 -2.89 -15.69 -2.54
CA VAL A 42 -2.76 -16.20 -1.16
C VAL A 42 -1.99 -17.52 -1.13
N ARG A 43 -2.29 -18.42 -2.08
CA ARG A 43 -1.66 -19.75 -2.14
C ARG A 43 -0.19 -19.70 -2.53
N TYR A 44 0.22 -18.73 -3.35
CA TYR A 44 1.57 -18.63 -3.87
C TYR A 44 2.51 -17.72 -3.08
N ALA A 45 1.98 -16.94 -2.13
CA ALA A 45 2.79 -16.05 -1.31
C ALA A 45 3.54 -16.83 -0.22
N ASP A 46 4.69 -16.31 0.21
CA ASP A 46 5.43 -16.88 1.34
C ASP A 46 4.62 -16.75 2.63
N GLU A 47 3.93 -15.61 2.79
CA GLU A 47 3.10 -15.31 3.94
C GLU A 47 1.79 -14.64 3.53
N ALA A 48 0.72 -14.96 4.25
CA ALA A 48 -0.60 -14.39 3.99
C ALA A 48 -1.30 -13.96 5.28
N TYR A 49 -1.83 -12.73 5.29
CA TYR A 49 -2.42 -12.11 6.45
C TYR A 49 -3.89 -11.76 6.23
N SER A 50 -4.78 -12.29 7.06
CA SER A 50 -6.22 -12.00 6.98
C SER A 50 -6.52 -10.55 7.40
N LEU A 51 -7.33 -9.86 6.60
CA LEU A 51 -7.97 -8.58 6.91
C LEU A 51 -9.34 -8.76 7.61
N GLY A 52 -9.76 -10.02 7.79
CA GLY A 52 -11.07 -10.38 8.29
C GLY A 52 -12.13 -10.50 7.18
N SER A 53 -13.36 -10.73 7.60
CA SER A 53 -14.54 -10.75 6.73
C SER A 53 -15.14 -9.36 6.62
N GLY A 54 -15.96 -9.15 5.59
CA GLY A 54 -16.69 -7.90 5.38
C GLY A 54 -16.48 -7.33 3.98
N PRO A 55 -17.09 -6.17 3.70
CA PRO A 55 -16.97 -5.50 2.41
C PRO A 55 -15.54 -4.99 2.17
N ILE A 56 -15.27 -4.61 0.92
CA ILE A 56 -13.98 -4.07 0.46
C ILE A 56 -13.53 -2.85 1.30
N LYS A 57 -14.47 -1.98 1.67
CA LYS A 57 -14.22 -0.80 2.53
C LYS A 57 -13.58 -1.16 3.88
N ASP A 58 -13.97 -2.30 4.44
CA ASP A 58 -13.53 -2.76 5.76
C ASP A 58 -12.34 -3.71 5.66
N THR A 59 -11.87 -4.00 4.44
CA THR A 59 -10.75 -4.91 4.16
C THR A 59 -9.68 -4.21 3.33
N TYR A 60 -9.71 -4.33 2.00
CA TYR A 60 -8.65 -3.82 1.10
C TYR A 60 -8.53 -2.30 1.04
N LEU A 61 -9.56 -1.55 1.45
CA LEU A 61 -9.49 -0.09 1.58
C LEU A 61 -9.22 0.39 3.02
N ASN A 62 -9.07 -0.53 3.97
CA ASN A 62 -8.79 -0.19 5.36
C ASN A 62 -7.27 -0.12 5.58
N MET A 63 -6.73 1.10 5.52
CA MET A 63 -5.30 1.37 5.70
C MET A 63 -4.77 0.83 7.03
N ASP A 64 -5.49 1.06 8.13
CA ASP A 64 -5.06 0.63 9.46
C ASP A 64 -4.90 -0.88 9.56
N LYS A 65 -5.84 -1.65 9.00
CA LYS A 65 -5.75 -3.11 8.99
C LYS A 65 -4.55 -3.63 8.21
N ILE A 66 -4.17 -2.96 7.13
CA ILE A 66 -3.04 -3.33 6.29
C ILE A 66 -1.73 -2.96 7.00
N ILE A 67 -1.62 -1.74 7.53
CA ILE A 67 -0.42 -1.23 8.22
C ILE A 67 -0.17 -1.95 9.55
N ALA A 68 -1.21 -2.43 10.22
CA ALA A 68 -1.07 -3.19 11.47
C ALA A 68 -0.45 -4.58 11.28
N LYS A 69 -0.23 -5.05 10.04
CA LYS A 69 0.32 -6.39 9.80
C LYS A 69 1.80 -6.46 10.16
N LYS A 70 2.10 -7.24 11.19
CA LYS A 70 3.45 -7.58 11.65
C LYS A 70 4.09 -8.60 10.70
N CYS A 71 4.42 -8.17 9.50
CA CYS A 71 5.01 -9.01 8.44
C CYS A 71 6.48 -8.72 8.16
N SER A 72 7.12 -7.80 8.90
CA SER A 72 8.52 -7.41 8.70
C SER A 72 8.86 -7.01 7.25
N ALA A 73 7.87 -6.59 6.48
CA ALA A 73 8.08 -6.07 5.13
C ALA A 73 8.80 -4.72 5.22
N GLU A 74 9.67 -4.45 4.25
CA GLU A 74 10.40 -3.19 4.11
C GLU A 74 9.68 -2.25 3.12
N ALA A 75 8.80 -2.80 2.27
CA ALA A 75 8.07 -2.05 1.27
C ALA A 75 6.63 -2.57 1.10
N ILE A 76 5.74 -1.71 0.62
CA ILE A 76 4.37 -2.04 0.23
C ILE A 76 4.20 -1.78 -1.27
N HIS A 77 3.70 -2.79 -1.99
CA HIS A 77 3.24 -2.63 -3.36
C HIS A 77 1.70 -2.58 -3.38
N PRO A 78 1.08 -1.45 -3.77
CA PRO A 78 -0.37 -1.31 -3.75
C PRO A 78 -1.04 -1.91 -4.99
N GLY A 79 -0.30 -2.16 -6.07
CA GLY A 79 -0.87 -2.60 -7.35
C GLY A 79 -1.61 -1.46 -8.03
N TYR A 80 -2.79 -1.74 -8.60
CA TYR A 80 -3.71 -0.73 -9.14
C TYR A 80 -5.06 -0.79 -8.41
N GLY A 81 -5.78 0.34 -8.41
CA GLY A 81 -7.01 0.48 -7.65
C GLY A 81 -6.78 0.38 -6.14
N PHE A 82 -7.87 0.27 -5.39
CA PHE A 82 -7.85 0.32 -3.91
C PHE A 82 -7.09 1.55 -3.39
N LEU A 83 -5.96 1.34 -2.73
CA LEU A 83 -5.15 2.37 -2.09
C LEU A 83 -3.95 2.80 -2.95
N SER A 84 -3.85 2.37 -4.21
CA SER A 84 -2.71 2.72 -5.09
C SER A 84 -2.55 4.20 -5.35
N GLU A 85 -3.66 4.95 -5.34
CA GLU A 85 -3.69 6.40 -5.55
C GLU A 85 -4.04 7.16 -4.26
N ASN A 86 -4.16 6.45 -3.14
CA ASN A 86 -4.47 7.05 -1.86
C ASN A 86 -3.21 7.68 -1.26
N ARG A 87 -3.17 9.02 -1.28
CA ARG A 87 -2.06 9.81 -0.73
C ARG A 87 -1.81 9.52 0.74
N ASP A 88 -2.86 9.48 1.55
CA ASP A 88 -2.74 9.24 2.99
C ASP A 88 -2.10 7.87 3.27
N PHE A 89 -2.44 6.85 2.48
CA PHE A 89 -1.86 5.53 2.60
C PHE A 89 -0.35 5.54 2.33
N ALA A 90 0.08 6.23 1.28
CA ALA A 90 1.49 6.37 0.95
C ALA A 90 2.27 7.10 2.06
N GLU A 91 1.71 8.18 2.61
CA GLU A 91 2.31 8.91 3.72
C GLU A 91 2.38 8.07 5.00
N ILE A 92 1.33 7.31 5.33
CA ILE A 92 1.34 6.40 6.48
C ILE A 92 2.43 5.34 6.32
N CYS A 93 2.60 4.77 5.12
CA CYS A 93 3.68 3.82 4.83
C CYS A 93 5.05 4.44 5.15
N GLN A 94 5.32 5.65 4.62
CA GLN A 94 6.58 6.36 4.87
C GLN A 94 6.80 6.66 6.35
N ARG A 95 5.77 7.16 7.07
CA ARG A 95 5.85 7.43 8.51
C ARG A 95 6.12 6.17 9.34
N LYS A 96 5.76 5.00 8.82
CA LYS A 96 6.03 3.68 9.42
C LYS A 96 7.36 3.06 8.97
N GLY A 97 8.16 3.78 8.18
CA GLY A 97 9.44 3.30 7.66
C GLY A 97 9.30 2.29 6.52
N LEU A 98 8.13 2.20 5.89
CA LEU A 98 7.87 1.35 4.74
C LEU A 98 8.06 2.13 3.44
N VAL A 99 8.80 1.55 2.50
CA VAL A 99 8.89 2.09 1.14
C VAL A 99 7.55 1.86 0.43
N PHE A 100 6.88 2.94 0.02
CA PHE A 100 5.72 2.82 -0.86
C PHE A 100 6.17 2.67 -2.31
N ILE A 101 5.86 1.55 -2.96
CA ILE A 101 6.21 1.29 -4.36
C ILE A 101 5.17 1.98 -5.27
N GLY A 102 5.43 3.25 -5.58
CA GLY A 102 4.57 4.10 -6.42
C GLY A 102 5.14 5.53 -6.52
N PRO A 103 4.41 6.47 -7.14
CA PRO A 103 4.92 7.82 -7.44
C PRO A 103 5.14 8.66 -6.18
N HIS A 104 6.35 9.17 -5.91
CA HIS A 104 6.64 9.92 -4.68
C HIS A 104 5.70 11.14 -4.47
N TRP A 105 4.82 11.09 -3.48
CA TRP A 105 4.01 12.21 -3.03
C TRP A 105 4.91 13.10 -2.16
N ARG A 106 5.66 14.01 -2.80
CA ARG A 106 6.18 15.17 -2.06
C ARG A 106 5.00 16.11 -1.81
N GLU A 107 4.69 16.38 -0.54
CA GLU A 107 4.10 17.67 -0.23
C GLU A 107 5.06 18.75 -0.73
N PRO A 108 4.65 19.71 -1.57
CA PRO A 108 5.43 20.94 -1.67
C PRO A 108 5.55 21.52 -0.25
N PRO A 109 6.71 22.05 0.16
CA PRO A 109 6.85 22.67 1.47
C PRO A 109 5.72 23.68 1.63
N VAL A 110 4.96 23.55 2.72
CA VAL A 110 3.90 24.48 3.12
C VAL A 110 4.53 25.87 3.15
N HIS A 111 4.37 26.63 2.07
CA HIS A 111 4.52 28.07 2.18
C HIS A 111 3.39 28.52 3.10
N GLY A 112 3.76 29.25 4.13
CA GLY A 112 2.86 29.78 5.15
C GLY A 112 1.66 30.52 4.56
N PRO A 113 0.71 30.96 5.41
CA PRO A 113 -0.54 31.54 4.95
C PRO A 113 -0.25 32.59 3.86
N LYS A 114 -0.98 32.49 2.75
CA LYS A 114 -0.98 33.53 1.72
C LYS A 114 -1.47 34.80 2.39
N ASP A 115 -0.54 35.61 2.85
CA ASP A 115 -0.85 36.93 3.39
C ASP A 115 -1.69 37.68 2.36
N SER A 116 -2.78 38.20 2.89
CA SER A 116 -3.79 38.98 2.23
C SER A 116 -3.20 40.13 1.40
N ASN A 117 -3.58 40.16 0.12
CA ASN A 117 -3.98 41.37 -0.63
C ASN A 117 -3.00 42.56 -0.69
N PRO A 118 -2.45 42.88 -1.87
CA PRO A 118 -2.35 44.26 -2.30
C PRO A 118 -3.58 44.59 -3.14
N ARG A 119 -4.41 45.47 -2.60
CA ARG A 119 -5.51 46.12 -3.30
C ARG A 119 -4.94 46.79 -4.55
N PHE A 120 -5.37 46.38 -5.74
CA PHE A 120 -5.36 47.26 -6.90
C PHE A 120 -6.56 48.18 -6.77
N HIS A 121 -6.37 49.48 -6.57
CA HIS A 121 -7.30 50.56 -6.93
C HIS A 121 -6.51 51.88 -6.97
N GLY A 122 -6.59 52.59 -8.10
CA GLY A 122 -6.18 53.99 -8.24
C GLY A 122 -4.90 54.21 -9.02
#